data_AF-A0A2S6UJE2-F1
#
_entry.id   AF-A0A2S6UJE2-F1
#
_cell.length_a   1.000
_cell.length_b   1.000
_cell.length_c   1.000
_cell.angle_alpha   90.00
_cell.angle_beta   90.00
_cell.angle_gamma   90.00
#
_symmetry.space_group_name_H-M   'P 1'
#
loop_
_entity.id
_entity.type
_entity.pdbx_description
1 polymer ?
#
loop_
_entity_poly.entity_id
_entity_poly.type
_entity_poly.pdbx_seq_one_letter_code
_entity_poly.pdbx_strand_id
1 'polypeptide(L)' 'MTYKTKKITIGALTVAALVGVLVFMNQSHQLMAGAAGGSTIVSAKFNKVDWLIEGSEVRLAGIRIGTIERVDLDD' A
#
# COMPACT_ATOMS: atom_id res chain seq x y z
N MET A 1 -37.03 6.70 25.81
CA MET A 1 -36.36 6.32 24.53
C MET A 1 -36.24 4.79 24.47
N THR A 2 -36.99 4.17 23.56
CA THR A 2 -37.18 2.72 23.45
C THR A 2 -35.88 1.96 23.14
N TYR A 3 -35.65 0.81 23.78
CA TYR A 3 -34.43 -0.01 23.69
C TYR A 3 -34.00 -0.36 22.26
N LYS A 4 -34.96 -0.41 21.33
CA LYS A 4 -34.74 -0.66 19.90
C LYS A 4 -33.83 0.41 19.27
N THR A 5 -34.02 1.67 19.63
CA THR A 5 -33.22 2.80 19.12
C THR A 5 -31.79 2.74 19.63
N LYS A 6 -31.56 2.41 20.90
CA LYS A 6 -30.20 2.28 21.46
C LYS A 6 -29.36 1.23 20.71
N LYS A 7 -29.93 0.07 20.38
CA LYS A 7 -29.21 -1.00 19.64
C LYS A 7 -28.81 -0.58 18.23
N ILE A 8 -29.71 0.09 17.52
CA ILE A 8 -29.44 0.61 16.17
C ILE A 8 -28.34 1.68 16.22
N THR A 9 -28.38 2.59 17.20
CA THR A 9 -27.34 3.62 17.37
C THR A 9 -25.97 3.01 17.63
N ILE A 10 -25.89 1.98 18.49
CA ILE A 10 -24.61 1.33 18.81
C ILE A 10 -24.06 0.59 17.58
N GLY A 11 -24.91 -0.11 16.82
CA GLY A 11 -24.50 -0.79 15.60
C GLY A 11 -24.06 0.17 14.49
N ALA A 12 -24.76 1.29 14.31
CA ALA A 12 -24.36 2.31 13.36
C ALA A 12 -23.00 2.94 13.73
N LEU A 13 -22.78 3.16 15.03
CA LEU A 13 -21.55 3.76 15.54
C LEU A 13 -20.34 2.83 15.39
N THR A 14 -20.51 1.52 15.62
CA THR A 14 -19.42 0.55 15.39
C THR A 14 -19.08 0.41 13.91
N VAL A 15 -20.08 0.40 13.01
CA VAL A 15 -19.82 0.38 11.57
C VAL A 15 -19.10 1.65 11.11
N ALA A 16 -19.52 2.83 11.59
CA ALA A 16 -18.86 4.08 11.27
C ALA A 16 -17.40 4.10 11.75
N ALA A 17 -17.13 3.59 12.96
CA ALA A 17 -15.77 3.46 13.48
C ALA A 17 -14.91 2.51 12.63
N LEU A 18 -15.46 1.36 12.22
CA LEU A 18 -14.75 0.40 11.36
C LEU A 18 -14.39 1.01 10.00
N VAL A 19 -15.34 1.71 9.36
CA VAL A 19 -15.10 2.42 8.10
C VAL A 19 -14.04 3.51 8.29
N GLY A 20 -14.09 4.26 9.39
CA GLY A 20 -13.08 5.28 9.70
C GLY A 20 -11.67 4.69 9.81
N VAL A 21 -11.52 3.55 10.48
CA VAL A 21 -10.23 2.85 10.60
C VAL A 21 -9.74 2.37 9.22
N LEU A 22 -10.61 1.79 8.39
CA LEU A 22 -10.23 1.32 7.06
C LEU A 22 -9.76 2.47 6.15
N VAL A 23 -10.46 3.61 6.19
CA VAL A 23 -10.06 4.81 5.43
C VAL A 23 -8.72 5.34 5.94
N PHE A 24 -8.52 5.39 7.26
CA PHE A 24 -7.26 5.83 7.86
C PHE A 24 -6.09 4.91 7.48
N MET A 25 -6.30 3.59 7.50
CA MET A 25 -5.29 2.61 7.07
C MET A 25 -4.94 2.81 5.58
N ASN A 26 -5.92 2.88 4.69
CA ASN A 26 -5.64 3.10 3.27
C ASN A 26 -4.92 4.43 3.00
N GLN A 27 -5.27 5.49 3.73
CA GLN A 27 -4.60 6.78 3.59
C GLN A 27 -3.15 6.73 4.07
N SER A 28 -2.85 5.97 5.14
CA SER A 28 -1.48 5.77 5.60
C SER A 28 -0.61 5.04 4.56
N HIS A 29 -1.15 4.04 3.86
CA HIS A 29 -0.46 3.38 2.76
C HIS A 29 -0.16 4.35 1.59
N GLN A 30 -1.10 5.24 1.26
CA GLN A 30 -0.91 6.26 0.21
C GLN A 30 0.09 7.35 0.61
N LEU A 31 0.10 7.78 1.87
CA LEU A 31 1.06 8.75 2.39
C LEU A 31 2.49 8.17 2.41
N MET A 32 2.66 6.89 2.74
CA MET A 32 3.96 6.23 2.61
C MET A 32 4.41 6.10 1.15
N ALA A 33 3.47 5.91 0.21
CA ALA A 33 3.78 5.94 -1.23
C ALA A 33 4.15 7.35 -1.72
N GLY A 34 3.51 8.40 -1.19
CA GLY A 34 3.74 9.81 -1.56
C GLY A 34 4.98 10.46 -0.91
N ALA A 35 5.50 9.88 0.18
CA ALA A 35 6.76 10.33 0.80
C ALA A 35 8.01 10.01 -0.05
N ALA A 36 7.88 9.12 -1.04
CA ALA A 36 8.86 8.98 -2.11
C ALA A 36 8.66 10.13 -3.11
N GLY A 37 9.34 11.26 -2.89
CA GLY A 37 9.31 12.39 -3.82
C GLY A 37 9.58 11.91 -5.25
N GLY A 38 8.71 12.32 -6.20
CA GLY A 38 8.84 12.07 -7.64
C GLY A 38 9.37 10.67 -8.01
N SER A 39 8.53 9.64 -7.95
CA SER A 39 8.91 8.31 -8.46
C SER A 39 9.26 8.40 -9.95
N THR A 40 10.49 8.01 -10.32
CA THR A 40 10.95 7.92 -11.70
C THR A 40 11.11 6.46 -12.06
N ILE A 41 10.43 6.03 -13.13
CA ILE A 41 10.53 4.65 -13.63
C ILE A 41 11.88 4.49 -14.32
N VAL A 42 12.70 3.55 -13.82
CA VAL A 42 13.99 3.19 -14.41
C VAL A 42 13.90 1.75 -14.91
N SER A 43 14.19 1.55 -16.20
CA SER A 43 14.24 0.22 -16.81
C SER A 43 15.69 -0.27 -16.91
N ALA A 44 15.91 -1.55 -16.61
CA ALA A 44 17.19 -2.21 -16.71
C ALA A 44 16.99 -3.63 -17.27
N LYS A 45 17.95 -4.09 -18.08
CA LYS A 45 17.94 -5.44 -18.66
C LYS A 45 19.02 -6.29 -18.01
N PHE A 46 18.66 -7.52 -17.68
CA PHE A 46 19.56 -8.50 -17.07
C PHE A 46 19.45 -9.83 -17.79
N ASN A 47 20.56 -10.57 -17.86
CA ASN A 47 20.59 -11.91 -18.50
C ASN A 47 19.94 -12.99 -17.64
N LYS A 48 19.88 -12.77 -16.31
CA LYS A 48 19.22 -13.64 -15.33
C LYS A 48 18.66 -12.79 -14.19
N VAL A 49 17.48 -13.17 -13.73
CA VAL A 49 16.79 -12.59 -12.57
C VAL A 49 16.35 -13.74 -11.67
N ASP A 50 17.29 -14.30 -10.91
CA ASP A 50 16.99 -15.40 -10.00
C ASP A 50 16.14 -14.88 -8.82
N TRP A 51 14.91 -15.38 -8.69
CA TRP A 51 13.91 -15.04 -7.65
C TRP A 51 13.52 -13.56 -7.51
N LEU A 52 13.76 -12.74 -8.54
CA LEU A 52 13.31 -11.36 -8.53
C LEU A 52 11.81 -11.30 -8.85
N ILE A 53 11.01 -10.82 -7.90
CA ILE A 53 9.55 -10.69 -8.05
C ILE A 53 9.10 -9.23 -7.94
N GLU A 54 7.92 -8.93 -8.47
CA GLU A 54 7.26 -7.64 -8.33
C GLU A 54 7.06 -7.31 -6.83
N GLY A 55 7.26 -6.05 -6.46
CA GLY A 55 7.23 -5.61 -5.07
C GLY A 55 8.52 -5.83 -4.28
N SER A 56 9.53 -6.51 -4.86
CA SER A 56 10.85 -6.58 -4.24
C SER A 56 11.44 -5.19 -4.03
N GLU A 57 12.21 -5.01 -2.95
CA GLU A 57 12.82 -3.72 -2.65
C GLU A 57 14.05 -3.43 -3.50
N VAL A 58 14.19 -2.16 -3.92
CA VAL A 58 15.39 -1.66 -4.60
C VAL A 58 16.23 -0.89 -3.59
N ARG A 59 17.51 -1.22 -3.49
CA ARG A 59 18.46 -0.62 -2.55
C ARG A 59 19.63 0.04 -3.26
N LEU A 60 20.04 1.20 -2.74
CA LEU A 60 21.25 1.90 -3.17
C LEU A 60 22.11 2.14 -1.92
N ALA A 61 23.36 1.64 -1.96
CA ALA A 61 24.28 1.69 -0.81
C ALA A 61 23.67 1.18 0.52
N GLY A 62 22.79 0.16 0.43
CA GLY A 62 22.11 -0.44 1.59
C GLY A 62 20.80 0.23 2.01
N ILE A 63 20.50 1.43 1.52
CA ILE A 63 19.27 2.17 1.82
C ILE A 63 18.18 1.76 0.81
N ARG A 64 16.98 1.45 1.31
CA ARG A 64 15.81 1.18 0.46
C ARG A 64 15.37 2.48 -0.21
N ILE A 65 15.37 2.49 -1.54
CA ILE A 65 15.03 3.66 -2.36
C ILE A 65 13.74 3.47 -3.18
N GLY A 66 13.26 2.23 -3.33
CA GLY A 66 12.07 1.95 -4.11
C GLY A 66 11.64 0.50 -4.09
N THR A 67 10.77 0.15 -5.03
CA THR A 67 10.25 -1.19 -5.26
C THR A 67 10.19 -1.50 -6.75
N ILE A 68 10.32 -2.77 -7.10
CA ILE A 68 10.17 -3.24 -8.48
C ILE A 68 8.69 -3.22 -8.85
N GLU A 69 8.36 -2.50 -9.92
CA GLU A 69 6.99 -2.40 -10.41
C GLU A 69 6.60 -3.61 -11.27
N ARG A 70 7.46 -4.02 -12.20
CA ARG A 70 7.19 -5.10 -13.16
C ARG A 70 8.47 -5.82 -13.57
N VAL A 71 8.39 -7.13 -13.78
CA VAL A 71 9.44 -7.95 -14.38
C VAL A 71 8.87 -8.64 -15.60
N ASP A 72 9.50 -8.44 -16.76
CA ASP A 72 9.06 -8.99 -18.04
C ASP A 72 10.25 -9.64 -18.76
N LEU A 73 9.99 -10.63 -19.60
CA LEU A 73 11.01 -11.28 -20.42
C LEU A 73 10.99 -10.62 -21.79
N ASP A 74 12.08 -9.93 -22.14
CA ASP A 74 12.24 -9.33 -23.46
C ASP A 74 12.61 -10.42 -24.48
N ASP A 75 11.99 -10.35 -25.67
CA ASP A 75 11.99 -11.38 -26.73
C ASP A 75 13.34 -11.50 -27.47
#